data_AF-A0A2M7HX66-F1
#
_entry.id   AF-A0A2M7HX66-F1
#
_cell.length_a   1.000
_cell.length_b   1.000
_cell.length_c   1.000
_cell.angle_alpha   90.00
_cell.angle_beta   90.00
_cell.angle_gamma   90.00
#
_symmetry.space_group_name_H-M   'P 1'
#
loop_
_entity.id
_entity.type
_entity.pdbx_description
1 polymer ?
#
loop_
_entity_poly.entity_id
_entity_poly.type
_entity_poly.pdbx_seq_one_letter_code
_entity_poly.pdbx_strand_id
1 'polypeptide(L)'
;MEHYINLFLQATFIDNMALSFFLGMCTFLAVSKKVSTAFGLGVAVVVVMTLAVPLNQLIYVKVLAPGALSWAGLASIDLSYLQLITFIGVIAALVQILEMFLDKYIPSLYDSLGIFLPLLTVNCAIFAGVIFMANRDYNFAESAVFAMGS
;
A
#
# COMPACT_ATOMS: atom_id res chain seq x y z
N MET A 1 1.17 -22.48 9.25
CA MET A 1 -0.06 -22.16 8.49
C MET A 1 -1.12 -21.51 9.37
N GLU A 2 -1.35 -21.96 10.60
CA GLU A 2 -2.28 -21.29 11.54
C GLU A 2 -1.92 -19.82 11.80
N HIS A 3 -0.63 -19.48 11.90
CA HIS A 3 -0.20 -18.11 12.12
C HIS A 3 -0.55 -17.15 10.97
N TYR A 4 -0.36 -17.56 9.71
CA TYR A 4 -0.70 -16.76 8.53
C TYR A 4 -2.21 -16.58 8.35
N ILE A 5 -3.00 -17.61 8.67
CA ILE A 5 -4.47 -17.56 8.59
C ILE A 5 -5.03 -16.67 9.72
N ASN A 6 -4.46 -16.74 10.93
CA ASN A 6 -4.85 -15.87 12.02
C ASN A 6 -4.44 -14.41 11.78
N LEU A 7 -3.27 -14.17 11.16
CA LEU A 7 -2.83 -12.84 10.73
C LEU A 7 -3.76 -12.28 9.63
N PHE A 8 -4.16 -13.11 8.67
CA PHE A 8 -5.11 -12.72 7.63
C PHE A 8 -6.49 -12.37 8.21
N LEU A 9 -7.02 -13.21 9.11
CA LEU A 9 -8.30 -12.96 9.81
C LEU A 9 -8.23 -11.71 10.69
N GLN A 10 -7.11 -11.50 11.38
CA GLN A 10 -6.90 -10.31 12.21
C GLN A 10 -6.78 -9.04 11.36
N ALA A 11 -6.03 -9.06 10.25
CA ALA A 11 -5.94 -7.95 9.31
C ALA A 11 -7.30 -7.61 8.66
N THR A 12 -8.09 -8.64 8.32
CA THR A 12 -9.38 -8.48 7.64
C THR A 12 -10.50 -8.00 8.57
N PHE A 13 -10.52 -8.41 9.84
CA PHE A 13 -11.63 -8.13 10.76
C PHE A 13 -11.28 -7.25 11.97
N ILE A 14 -10.05 -7.31 12.50
CA ILE A 14 -9.68 -6.65 13.77
C ILE A 14 -8.85 -5.38 13.50
N ASP A 15 -7.89 -5.44 12.59
CA ASP A 15 -6.99 -4.36 12.16
C ASP A 15 -7.40 -3.73 10.81
N ASN A 16 -8.64 -3.96 10.36
CA ASN A 16 -9.08 -3.47 9.06
C ASN A 16 -8.96 -1.94 8.98
N MET A 17 -8.19 -1.45 8.00
CA MET A 17 -7.83 -0.03 7.88
C MET A 17 -9.07 0.85 7.64
N ALA A 18 -10.08 0.31 6.97
CA ALA A 18 -11.32 1.03 6.67
C ALA A 18 -12.34 0.99 7.83
N LEU A 19 -12.58 -0.18 8.46
CA LEU A 19 -13.63 -0.35 9.47
C LEU A 19 -13.18 -0.08 10.92
N SER A 20 -11.92 -0.34 11.26
CA SER A 20 -11.41 -0.23 12.63
C SER A 20 -10.70 1.11 12.87
N PHE A 21 -9.90 1.56 11.89
CA PHE A 21 -9.09 2.77 12.01
C PHE A 21 -9.66 4.00 11.29
N PHE A 22 -10.73 3.86 10.50
CA PHE A 22 -11.34 4.95 9.71
C PHE A 22 -10.37 5.64 8.75
N LEU A 23 -9.42 4.90 8.16
CA LEU A 23 -8.49 5.42 7.14
C LEU A 23 -9.07 5.25 5.73
N GLY A 24 -8.68 6.13 4.81
CA GLY A 24 -9.12 6.08 3.40
C GLY A 24 -10.49 6.71 3.12
N MET A 25 -11.05 7.44 4.08
CA MET A 25 -12.39 8.04 3.98
C MET A 25 -12.54 9.06 2.85
N CYS A 26 -11.46 9.77 2.46
CA CYS A 26 -11.49 10.78 1.40
C CYS A 26 -11.98 10.22 0.06
N THR A 27 -11.42 9.08 -0.37
CA THR A 27 -11.79 8.44 -1.64
C THR A 27 -13.09 7.64 -1.51
N PHE A 28 -13.36 7.09 -0.32
CA PHE A 28 -14.61 6.39 -0.03
C PHE A 28 -15.83 7.32 -0.16
N LEU A 29 -15.80 8.47 0.52
CA LEU A 29 -16.89 9.46 0.47
C LEU A 29 -17.07 10.05 -0.93
N ALA A 30 -15.99 10.23 -1.68
CA ALA A 30 -16.05 10.78 -3.03
C ALA A 30 -16.73 9.84 -4.06
N VAL A 31 -16.47 8.53 -3.98
CA VAL A 31 -16.85 7.57 -5.04
C VAL A 31 -18.08 6.70 -4.66
N SER A 32 -18.70 6.94 -3.51
CA SER A 32 -19.85 6.18 -3.01
C SER A 32 -21.17 6.31 -3.81
N LYS A 33 -21.25 7.21 -4.82
CA LYS A 33 -22.50 7.46 -5.56
C LYS A 33 -22.89 6.36 -6.56
N LYS A 34 -21.92 5.60 -7.07
CA LYS A 34 -22.16 4.51 -8.03
C LYS A 34 -21.43 3.26 -7.58
N VAL A 35 -22.16 2.16 -7.42
CA VAL A 35 -21.60 0.89 -6.95
C VAL A 35 -20.53 0.35 -7.91
N SER A 36 -20.72 0.51 -9.23
CA SER A 36 -19.75 0.04 -10.22
C SER A 36 -18.39 0.75 -10.12
N THR A 37 -18.39 2.07 -9.86
CA THR A 37 -17.15 2.85 -9.71
C THR A 37 -16.50 2.60 -8.35
N ALA A 38 -17.31 2.46 -7.29
CA ALA A 38 -16.82 2.14 -5.95
C ALA A 38 -16.14 0.76 -5.92
N PHE A 39 -16.71 -0.24 -6.61
CA PHE A 39 -16.11 -1.56 -6.72
C PHE A 39 -14.78 -1.53 -7.48
N GLY A 40 -14.72 -0.84 -8.62
CA GLY A 40 -13.48 -0.70 -9.39
C GLY A 40 -12.37 0.03 -8.61
N LEU A 41 -12.73 1.07 -7.85
CA LEU A 41 -11.80 1.76 -6.97
C LEU A 41 -11.29 0.85 -5.84
N GLY A 42 -12.18 0.08 -5.20
CA GLY A 42 -11.80 -0.85 -4.15
C GLY A 42 -10.79 -1.91 -4.63
N VAL A 43 -11.04 -2.50 -5.81
CA VAL A 43 -10.10 -3.44 -6.42
C VAL A 43 -8.77 -2.78 -6.72
N ALA A 44 -8.76 -1.56 -7.26
CA ALA A 44 -7.53 -0.80 -7.52
C ALA A 44 -6.72 -0.56 -6.22
N VAL A 45 -7.39 -0.16 -5.13
CA VAL A 45 -6.73 0.06 -3.84
C VAL A 45 -6.12 -1.23 -3.30
N VAL A 46 -6.85 -2.35 -3.31
CA VAL A 46 -6.35 -3.65 -2.85
C VAL A 46 -5.14 -4.11 -3.67
N VAL A 47 -5.17 -3.95 -4.99
CA VAL A 47 -4.05 -4.30 -5.87
C VAL A 47 -2.82 -3.45 -5.56
N VAL A 48 -2.98 -2.13 -5.46
CA VAL A 48 -1.85 -1.23 -5.14
C VAL A 48 -1.30 -1.55 -3.74
N MET A 49 -2.17 -1.78 -2.75
CA MET A 49 -1.74 -2.08 -1.39
C MET A 49 -1.00 -3.42 -1.29
N THR A 50 -1.54 -4.46 -1.93
CA THR A 50 -0.92 -5.80 -2.00
C THR A 50 0.47 -5.76 -2.65
N LEU A 51 0.73 -4.84 -3.57
CA LEU A 51 2.04 -4.66 -4.21
C LEU A 51 2.95 -3.72 -3.42
N ALA A 52 2.42 -2.59 -2.95
CA ALA A 52 3.20 -1.53 -2.32
C ALA A 52 3.81 -1.97 -0.99
N VAL A 53 3.08 -2.74 -0.18
CA VAL A 53 3.54 -3.18 1.15
C VAL A 53 4.74 -4.14 1.05
N PRO A 54 4.69 -5.28 0.32
CA PRO A 54 5.86 -6.17 0.23
C PRO A 54 7.05 -5.55 -0.51
N LEU A 55 6.81 -4.69 -1.51
CA LEU A 55 7.88 -3.97 -2.20
C LEU A 55 8.58 -2.98 -1.25
N ASN A 56 7.82 -2.21 -0.49
CA ASN A 56 8.40 -1.33 0.52
C ASN A 56 9.07 -2.10 1.65
N GLN A 57 8.64 -3.32 1.99
CA GLN A 57 9.34 -4.14 2.98
C GLN A 57 10.73 -4.54 2.49
N LEU A 58 10.82 -4.96 1.24
CA LEU A 58 12.12 -5.28 0.64
C LEU A 58 13.05 -4.07 0.63
N ILE A 59 12.51 -2.88 0.35
CA ILE A 59 13.26 -1.62 0.35
C ILE A 59 13.65 -1.21 1.79
N TYR A 60 12.75 -1.37 2.75
CA TYR A 60 13.01 -1.06 4.16
C TYR A 60 14.16 -1.91 4.70
N VAL A 61 14.10 -3.23 4.50
CA VAL A 61 15.13 -4.18 4.97
C VAL A 61 16.46 -4.01 4.21
N LYS A 62 16.45 -3.70 2.91
CA LYS A 62 17.68 -3.63 2.09
C LYS A 62 18.32 -2.25 1.94
N VAL A 63 17.57 -1.17 2.18
CA VAL A 63 18.04 0.20 1.88
C VAL A 63 17.98 1.10 3.11
N LEU A 64 17.02 0.91 4.01
CA LEU A 64 16.73 1.88 5.08
C LEU A 64 17.09 1.43 6.49
N ALA A 65 17.03 0.13 6.78
CA ALA A 65 17.37 -0.40 8.10
C ALA A 65 18.82 -0.07 8.49
N PRO A 66 19.13 0.10 9.79
CA PRO A 66 20.48 0.41 10.26
C PRO A 66 21.46 -0.68 9.81
N GLY A 67 22.45 -0.32 8.99
CA GLY A 67 23.45 -1.24 8.43
C GLY A 67 23.06 -1.96 7.13
N ALA A 68 21.90 -1.64 6.53
CA ALA A 68 21.44 -2.26 5.28
C ALA A 68 22.32 -1.90 4.05
N LEU A 69 23.04 -0.76 4.11
CA LEU A 69 24.04 -0.36 3.11
C LEU A 69 25.40 -1.08 3.27
N SER A 70 25.45 -2.22 3.97
CA SER A 70 26.63 -3.08 4.02
C SER A 70 27.06 -3.58 2.64
N TRP A 71 26.10 -3.75 1.71
CA TRP A 71 26.40 -4.17 0.33
C TRP A 71 27.04 -3.07 -0.54
N ALA A 72 26.94 -1.79 -0.14
CA ALA A 72 27.51 -0.64 -0.85
C ALA A 72 28.70 0.02 -0.11
N GLY A 73 29.18 -0.58 0.99
CA GLY A 73 30.38 -0.13 1.71
C GLY A 73 30.18 1.01 2.71
N LEU A 74 28.94 1.37 3.06
CA LEU A 74 28.61 2.51 3.93
C LEU A 74 27.75 2.06 5.12
N ALA A 75 28.37 1.30 6.03
CA ALA A 75 27.66 0.55 7.08
C ALA A 75 27.07 1.39 8.24
N SER A 76 27.39 2.69 8.32
CA SER A 76 27.11 3.52 9.51
C SER A 76 26.09 4.64 9.30
N ILE A 77 25.49 4.77 8.11
CA ILE A 77 24.47 5.80 7.87
C ILE A 77 23.08 5.22 8.15
N ASP A 78 22.41 5.80 9.13
CA ASP A 78 21.02 5.51 9.44
C ASP A 78 20.12 6.33 8.50
N LEU A 79 19.45 5.65 7.56
CA LEU A 79 18.54 6.27 6.60
C LEU A 79 17.08 6.24 7.08
N SER A 80 16.82 5.90 8.35
CA SER A 80 15.44 5.84 8.89
C SER A 80 14.65 7.15 8.69
N TYR A 81 15.32 8.31 8.63
CA TYR A 81 14.66 9.59 8.34
C TYR A 81 14.04 9.66 6.92
N LEU A 82 14.59 8.92 5.94
CA LEU A 82 14.11 8.91 4.56
C LEU A 82 12.94 7.94 4.31
N GLN A 83 12.47 7.22 5.33
CA GLN A 83 11.41 6.20 5.18
C GLN A 83 10.13 6.75 4.54
N LEU A 84 9.66 7.90 5.00
CA LEU A 84 8.39 8.45 4.54
C LEU A 84 8.46 8.83 3.06
N ILE A 85 9.53 9.51 2.66
CA ILE A 85 9.74 9.96 1.27
C ILE A 85 9.90 8.76 0.34
N THR A 86 10.65 7.74 0.77
CA THR A 86 10.87 6.51 -0.01
C THR A 86 9.56 5.74 -0.20
N PHE A 87 8.76 5.57 0.86
CA PHE A 87 7.47 4.89 0.78
C PHE A 87 6.51 5.60 -0.16
N ILE A 88 6.40 6.93 -0.07
CA ILE A 88 5.55 7.73 -0.97
C ILE A 88 6.04 7.61 -2.42
N GLY A 89 7.36 7.65 -2.66
CA GLY A 89 7.93 7.51 -4.00
C GLY A 89 7.62 6.15 -4.66
N VAL A 90 7.67 5.06 -3.89
CA VAL A 90 7.31 3.71 -4.37
C VAL A 90 5.83 3.62 -4.68
N ILE A 91 4.96 4.16 -3.81
CA ILE A 91 3.51 4.20 -4.06
C ILE A 91 3.22 5.02 -5.33
N ALA A 92 3.87 6.18 -5.50
CA ALA A 92 3.69 7.03 -6.68
C ALA A 92 4.07 6.30 -7.97
N ALA A 93 5.20 5.58 -7.99
CA ALA A 93 5.60 4.77 -9.13
C ALA A 93 4.58 3.67 -9.47
N LEU A 94 4.04 2.99 -8.46
CA LEU A 94 3.03 1.94 -8.65
C LEU A 94 1.69 2.48 -9.16
N VAL A 95 1.23 3.60 -8.60
CA VAL A 95 0.00 4.27 -9.04
C VAL A 95 0.15 4.77 -10.47
N GLN A 96 1.32 5.27 -10.87
CA GLN A 96 1.58 5.67 -12.26
C GLN A 96 1.47 4.49 -13.23
N ILE A 97 1.99 3.32 -12.83
CA ILE A 97 1.85 2.09 -13.62
C ILE A 97 0.39 1.67 -13.72
N LEU A 98 -0.37 1.79 -12.63
CA LEU A 98 -1.81 1.50 -12.60
C LEU A 98 -2.58 2.45 -13.53
N GLU A 99 -2.22 3.74 -13.57
CA GLU A 99 -2.84 4.72 -14.46
C GLU A 99 -2.71 4.31 -15.93
N MET A 100 -1.49 3.98 -16.37
CA MET A 100 -1.23 3.50 -17.73
C MET A 100 -1.97 2.18 -18.04
N PHE A 101 -2.14 1.31 -17.03
CA PHE A 101 -2.86 0.05 -17.19
C PHE A 101 -4.38 0.27 -17.35
N LEU A 102 -4.97 1.14 -16.53
CA LEU A 102 -6.41 1.43 -16.56
C LEU A 102 -6.83 2.16 -17.84
N ASP A 103 -6.02 3.11 -18.32
CA ASP A 103 -6.27 3.80 -19.59
C ASP A 103 -6.32 2.82 -20.78
N LYS A 104 -5.43 1.83 -20.78
CA LYS A 104 -5.34 0.85 -21.88
C LYS A 104 -6.40 -0.24 -21.85
N TYR A 105 -6.72 -0.79 -20.67
CA TYR A 105 -7.59 -1.98 -20.58
C TYR A 105 -9.04 -1.65 -20.18
N ILE A 106 -9.27 -0.59 -19.40
CA ILE A 106 -10.59 -0.29 -18.83
C ILE A 106 -10.88 1.23 -18.89
N PRO A 107 -11.09 1.79 -20.10
CA PRO A 107 -11.29 3.23 -20.29
C PRO A 107 -12.54 3.74 -19.55
N SER A 108 -13.59 2.93 -19.43
CA SER A 108 -14.80 3.30 -18.69
C SER A 108 -14.56 3.61 -17.21
N LEU A 109 -13.55 2.97 -16.60
CA LEU A 109 -13.17 3.20 -15.21
C LEU A 109 -12.23 4.39 -15.08
N TYR A 110 -11.32 4.57 -16.05
CA TYR A 110 -10.45 5.75 -16.14
C TYR A 110 -11.27 7.05 -16.26
N ASP A 111 -12.27 7.08 -17.14
CA ASP A 111 -13.15 8.25 -17.30
C ASP A 111 -13.96 8.58 -16.03
N SER A 112 -14.29 7.56 -15.25
CA SER A 112 -15.09 7.70 -14.02
C SER A 112 -14.25 8.12 -12.81
N LEU A 113 -12.98 7.70 -12.76
CA LEU A 113 -12.09 7.92 -11.62
C LEU A 113 -11.00 8.96 -11.90
N GLY A 114 -10.82 9.45 -13.13
CA GLY A 114 -9.59 10.10 -13.64
C GLY A 114 -8.82 11.00 -12.66
N ILE A 115 -9.50 11.96 -12.03
CA ILE A 115 -8.83 12.89 -11.08
C ILE A 115 -8.39 12.18 -9.79
N PHE A 116 -9.08 11.12 -9.37
CA PHE A 116 -8.80 10.37 -8.15
C PHE A 116 -7.67 9.35 -8.29
N LEU A 117 -7.24 8.96 -9.51
CA LEU A 117 -6.12 8.02 -9.68
C LEU A 117 -4.82 8.60 -9.07
N PRO A 118 -4.39 9.83 -9.37
CA PRO A 118 -3.24 10.44 -8.71
C PRO A 118 -3.42 10.62 -7.19
N LEU A 119 -4.65 10.81 -6.71
CA LEU A 119 -4.94 10.91 -5.27
C LEU A 119 -4.76 9.57 -4.53
N LEU A 120 -4.63 8.44 -5.24
CA LEU A 120 -4.26 7.17 -4.61
C LEU A 120 -2.86 7.22 -3.98
N THR A 121 -1.96 8.06 -4.51
CA THR A 121 -0.59 8.22 -3.98
C THR A 121 -0.55 8.71 -2.53
N VAL A 122 -1.55 9.51 -2.16
CA VAL A 122 -1.73 10.08 -0.82
C VAL A 122 -2.87 9.40 -0.06
N ASN A 123 -3.31 8.22 -0.51
CA ASN A 123 -4.36 7.49 0.17
C ASN A 123 -3.87 7.04 1.55
N CYS A 124 -4.55 7.49 2.59
CA CYS A 124 -4.13 7.24 3.97
C CYS A 124 -4.10 5.75 4.32
N ALA A 125 -5.00 4.93 3.76
CA ALA A 125 -5.01 3.49 4.02
C ALA A 125 -3.77 2.81 3.43
N ILE A 126 -3.45 3.10 2.16
CA ILE A 126 -2.26 2.54 1.49
C ILE A 126 -0.99 2.93 2.26
N PHE A 127 -0.87 4.21 2.62
CA PHE A 127 0.29 4.71 3.35
C PHE A 127 0.42 4.07 4.74
N ALA A 128 -0.68 3.95 5.47
CA ALA A 128 -0.68 3.30 6.79
C ALA A 128 -0.33 1.82 6.72
N GLY A 129 -0.74 1.10 5.67
CA GLY A 129 -0.34 -0.29 5.47
C GLY A 129 1.16 -0.48 5.36
N VAL A 130 1.84 0.43 4.65
CA VAL A 130 3.31 0.40 4.53
C VAL A 130 3.98 0.73 5.87
N ILE A 131 3.48 1.72 6.61
CA ILE A 131 4.03 2.11 7.91
C ILE A 131 3.77 1.06 9.00
N PHE A 132 2.60 0.44 9.03
CA PHE A 132 2.30 -0.63 9.99
C PHE A 132 3.20 -1.83 9.76
N MET A 133 3.48 -2.15 8.50
CA MET A 133 4.43 -3.19 8.16
C MET A 133 5.83 -2.88 8.69
N ALA A 134 6.31 -1.63 8.54
CA ALA A 134 7.62 -1.22 9.04
C ALA A 134 7.70 -1.22 10.59
N ASN A 135 6.64 -0.78 11.29
CA ASN A 135 6.63 -0.74 12.76
C ASN A 135 6.37 -2.10 13.43
N ARG A 136 5.73 -3.04 12.72
CA ARG A 136 5.43 -4.38 13.23
C ARG A 136 6.46 -5.43 12.80
N ASP A 137 7.54 -5.02 12.10
CA ASP A 137 8.63 -5.89 11.62
C ASP A 137 8.16 -7.17 10.92
N TYR A 138 7.10 -7.07 10.09
CA TYR A 138 6.54 -8.24 9.42
C TYR A 138 7.50 -8.84 8.39
N ASN A 139 7.61 -10.16 8.31
CA ASN A 139 8.41 -10.82 7.29
C ASN A 139 7.77 -10.68 5.89
N PHE A 140 8.52 -10.86 4.79
CA PHE A 140 8.01 -10.64 3.42
C PHE A 140 6.70 -11.39 3.11
N ALA A 141 6.59 -12.63 3.59
CA ALA A 141 5.38 -13.44 3.46
C ALA A 141 4.22 -12.94 4.33
N GLU A 142 4.49 -12.38 5.51
CA GLU A 142 3.50 -11.80 6.41
C GLU A 142 3.01 -10.45 5.88
N SER A 143 3.90 -9.64 5.32
CA SER A 143 3.58 -8.35 4.68
C SER A 143 2.64 -8.52 3.49
N ALA A 144 2.85 -9.55 2.66
CA ALA A 144 1.97 -9.84 1.52
C ALA A 144 0.56 -10.30 1.97
N VAL A 145 0.49 -11.14 3.01
CA VAL A 145 -0.79 -11.62 3.57
C VAL A 145 -1.54 -10.50 4.29
N PHE A 146 -0.82 -9.64 5.03
CA PHE A 146 -1.39 -8.46 5.69
C PHE A 146 -1.96 -7.48 4.66
N ALA A 147 -1.22 -7.20 3.60
CA ALA A 147 -1.63 -6.26 2.56
C ALA A 147 -2.79 -6.75 1.67
N MET A 148 -2.92 -8.08 1.50
CA MET A 148 -4.06 -8.67 0.81
C MET A 148 -5.32 -8.71 1.70
N GLY A 149 -5.15 -8.72 3.03
CA GLY A 149 -6.25 -8.80 3.99
C GLY A 149 -6.80 -7.45 4.47
N SER A 150 -6.08 -6.33 4.26
CA SER A 150 -6.53 -4.99 4.69
C SER A 150 -6.97 -4.09 3.54
#